data_AF-A0AB34ZAF8-F1
#
_entry.id   AF-A0AB34ZAF8-F1
#
_cell.length_a   1.000
_cell.length_b   1.000
_cell.length_c   1.000
_cell.angle_alpha   90.00
_cell.angle_beta   90.00
_cell.angle_gamma   90.00
#
_symmetry.space_group_name_H-M   'P 1'
#
loop_
_entity.id
_entity.type
_entity.pdbx_description
1 polymer ?
#
loop_
_entity_poly.entity_id
_entity_poly.type
_entity_poly.pdbx_seq_one_letter_code
_entity_poly.pdbx_strand_id
1 'polypeptide(L)'
;MKRHEVLAQIAAIQAPADSAEGMLYALIATKRSLDMTSQEAASMGIDTTELDTERARLDVLVSEARETYAKAKEKAVKDTQALRAGLTDPSRPVESPVIPQSSTAPDRS
;
A
#
# COMPACT_ATOMS: atom_id res chain seq x y z
N MET A 1 7.47 0.79 26.59
CA MET A 1 7.14 0.14 25.30
C MET A 1 8.42 -0.06 24.50
N LYS A 2 8.69 -1.26 24.00
CA LYS A 2 9.87 -1.55 23.17
C LYS A 2 9.69 -0.96 21.76
N ARG A 3 10.78 -0.81 21.00
CA ARG A 3 10.73 -0.09 19.70
C ARG A 3 9.88 -0.86 18.69
N HIS A 4 10.06 -2.17 18.60
CA HIS A 4 9.29 -3.02 17.69
C HIS A 4 7.79 -3.02 17.99
N GLU A 5 7.37 -2.90 19.25
CA GLU A 5 5.95 -2.84 19.62
C GLU A 5 5.30 -1.54 19.12
N VAL A 6 6.01 -0.41 19.19
CA VAL A 6 5.53 0.87 18.63
C VAL A 6 5.43 0.81 17.10
N LEU A 7 6.40 0.17 16.44
CA LEU A 7 6.35 -0.04 14.99
C LEU A 7 5.17 -0.94 14.58
N ALA A 8 4.89 -1.99 15.36
CA ALA A 8 3.74 -2.86 15.12
C ALA A 8 2.41 -2.10 15.28
N GLN A 9 2.29 -1.20 16.26
CA GLN A 9 1.11 -0.34 16.40
C GLN A 9 0.95 0.63 15.23
N ILE A 10 2.04 1.27 14.79
CA ILE A 10 2.02 2.16 13.63
C ILE A 10 1.56 1.37 12.38
N ALA A 11 2.10 0.17 12.16
CA ALA A 11 1.71 -0.67 11.04
C ALA A 11 0.22 -1.05 11.09
N ALA A 12 -0.29 -1.43 12.26
CA ALA A 12 -1.71 -1.75 12.43
C ALA A 12 -2.62 -0.54 12.14
N ILE A 13 -2.21 0.68 12.54
CA ILE A 13 -2.94 1.92 12.24
C ILE A 13 -2.89 2.27 10.74
N GLN A 14 -1.79 1.92 10.05
CA GLN A 14 -1.62 2.19 8.62
C GLN A 14 -2.32 1.17 7.72
N ALA A 15 -2.54 -0.06 8.18
CA ALA A 15 -3.10 -1.15 7.39
C ALA A 15 -4.38 -0.79 6.60
N PRO A 16 -5.35 -0.03 7.14
CA PRO A 16 -6.52 0.39 6.36
C PRO A 16 -6.17 1.32 5.19
N ALA A 17 -5.21 2.23 5.36
CA ALA A 17 -4.75 3.11 4.31
C ALA A 17 -3.99 2.33 3.23
N ASP A 18 -3.15 1.37 3.63
CA ASP A 18 -2.40 0.52 2.70
C ASP A 18 -3.34 -0.38 1.89
N SER A 19 -4.40 -0.92 2.52
CA SER A 19 -5.44 -1.68 1.82
C SER A 19 -6.21 -0.81 0.81
N ALA A 20 -6.59 0.41 1.20
CA ALA A 20 -7.26 1.34 0.30
C ALA A 20 -6.37 1.76 -0.88
N GLU A 21 -5.07 1.96 -0.64
CA GLU A 21 -4.07 2.23 -1.68
C GLU A 21 -3.96 1.08 -2.67
N GLY A 22 -3.90 -0.16 -2.16
CA GLY A 22 -3.87 -1.36 -2.99
C GLY A 22 -5.09 -1.46 -3.91
N MET A 23 -6.29 -1.20 -3.38
CA MET A 23 -7.52 -1.20 -4.18
C MET A 23 -7.53 -0.10 -5.24
N LEU A 24 -7.11 1.12 -4.87
CA LEU A 24 -6.99 2.24 -5.81
C LEU A 24 -6.06 1.89 -6.98
N TYR A 25 -4.87 1.36 -6.71
CA TYR A 25 -3.94 0.99 -7.77
C TYR A 25 -4.43 -0.19 -8.61
N ALA A 26 -5.11 -1.16 -8.00
CA ALA A 26 -5.75 -2.24 -8.76
C ALA A 26 -6.75 -1.68 -9.78
N LEU A 27 -7.63 -0.75 -9.38
CA LEU A 27 -8.60 -0.13 -10.29
C LEU A 27 -7.92 0.67 -11.40
N ILE A 28 -6.90 1.46 -11.07
CA ILE A 28 -6.15 2.25 -12.07
C ILE A 28 -5.48 1.31 -13.09
N ALA A 29 -4.86 0.22 -12.63
CA ALA A 29 -4.22 -0.75 -13.50
C ALA A 29 -5.24 -1.43 -14.42
N THR A 30 -6.39 -1.86 -13.87
CA THR A 30 -7.49 -2.44 -14.65
C THR A 30 -8.00 -1.46 -15.70
N LYS A 31 -8.28 -0.21 -15.32
CA LYS A 31 -8.73 0.82 -16.27
C LYS A 31 -7.74 1.00 -17.41
N ARG A 32 -6.44 1.12 -17.10
CA ARG A 32 -5.39 1.27 -18.13
C ARG A 32 -5.36 0.06 -19.07
N SER A 33 -5.54 -1.14 -18.55
CA SER A 33 -5.63 -2.36 -19.36
C SER A 33 -6.81 -2.28 -20.33
N LEU A 34 -8.00 -1.91 -19.86
CA LEU A 34 -9.19 -1.78 -20.70
C LEU A 34 -9.08 -0.62 -21.70
N ASP A 35 -8.41 0.48 -21.33
CA ASP A 35 -8.12 1.59 -22.25
C ASP A 35 -7.28 1.08 -23.44
N MET A 36 -6.26 0.25 -23.19
CA MET A 36 -5.44 -0.34 -24.26
C MET A 36 -6.26 -1.32 -25.11
N THR A 37 -7.05 -2.19 -24.48
CA THR A 37 -7.91 -3.14 -25.21
C THR A 37 -8.93 -2.43 -26.08
N SER A 38 -9.56 -1.35 -25.62
CA SER A 38 -10.52 -0.57 -26.41
C SER A 38 -9.83 0.06 -27.63
N GLN A 39 -8.62 0.62 -27.47
CA GLN A 39 -7.86 1.17 -28.60
C GLN A 39 -7.51 0.10 -29.64
N GLU A 40 -7.07 -1.08 -29.20
CA GLU A 40 -6.74 -2.19 -30.10
C GLU A 40 -7.99 -2.70 -30.84
N ALA A 41 -9.09 -2.94 -30.13
CA ALA A 41 -10.36 -3.38 -30.73
C ALA A 41 -10.89 -2.36 -31.74
N ALA A 42 -10.88 -1.07 -31.39
CA ALA A 42 -11.29 0.00 -32.29
C ALA A 42 -10.41 0.05 -33.55
N SER A 43 -9.10 -0.19 -33.43
CA SER A 43 -8.19 -0.25 -34.59
C SER A 43 -8.51 -1.40 -35.55
N MET A 44 -9.17 -2.45 -35.06
CA MET A 44 -9.66 -3.59 -35.84
C MET A 44 -11.08 -3.38 -36.38
N GLY A 45 -11.70 -2.23 -36.14
CA GLY A 45 -13.09 -1.95 -36.51
C GLY A 45 -14.13 -2.71 -35.68
N ILE A 46 -13.75 -3.22 -34.50
CA ILE A 46 -14.66 -3.87 -33.56
C ILE A 46 -15.38 -2.78 -32.76
N ASP A 47 -16.70 -2.92 -32.57
CA ASP A 47 -17.48 -2.02 -31.72
C ASP A 47 -17.04 -2.13 -30.25
N THR A 48 -16.74 -0.98 -29.63
CA THR A 48 -16.26 -0.87 -28.25
C THR A 48 -17.29 -0.27 -27.30
N THR A 49 -18.52 -0.02 -27.75
CA THR A 49 -19.53 0.73 -26.97
C THR A 49 -19.75 0.19 -25.55
N GLU A 50 -19.86 -1.13 -25.39
CA GLU A 50 -20.02 -1.76 -24.07
C GLU A 50 -18.75 -1.63 -23.21
N LEU A 51 -17.58 -1.81 -23.82
CA LEU A 51 -16.30 -1.67 -23.14
C LEU A 51 -16.06 -0.23 -22.67
N ASP A 52 -16.45 0.76 -23.48
CA ASP A 52 -16.36 2.18 -23.13
C ASP A 52 -17.32 2.56 -22.00
N THR A 53 -18.50 1.91 -21.95
CA THR A 53 -19.43 2.04 -20.83
C THR A 53 -18.82 1.49 -19.52
N GLU A 54 -18.19 0.33 -19.57
CA GLU A 54 -17.55 -0.26 -18.38
C GLU A 54 -16.33 0.55 -17.92
N ARG A 55 -15.56 1.12 -18.85
CA ARG A 55 -14.47 2.06 -18.54
C ARG A 55 -14.97 3.30 -17.81
N ALA A 56 -16.12 3.86 -18.22
CA ALA A 56 -16.73 5.00 -17.54
C ALA A 56 -17.20 4.65 -16.12
N ARG A 57 -17.67 3.41 -15.88
CA ARG A 57 -17.99 2.94 -14.52
C ARG A 57 -16.74 2.83 -13.66
N LEU A 58 -15.62 2.37 -14.22
CA LEU A 58 -14.34 2.34 -13.50
C LEU A 58 -13.86 3.74 -13.11
N ASP A 59 -14.15 4.79 -13.88
CA ASP A 59 -13.81 6.16 -13.48
C ASP A 59 -14.48 6.57 -12.16
N VAL A 60 -15.76 6.21 -11.99
CA VAL A 60 -16.49 6.44 -10.74
C VAL A 60 -15.84 5.67 -9.58
N LEU A 61 -15.57 4.38 -9.78
CA LEU A 61 -14.94 3.54 -8.76
C LEU A 61 -13.53 4.03 -8.38
N VAL A 62 -12.74 4.49 -9.36
CA VAL A 62 -11.43 5.12 -9.10
C VAL A 62 -11.60 6.38 -8.26
N SER A 63 -12.59 7.22 -8.56
CA SER A 63 -12.86 8.43 -7.77
C SER A 63 -13.20 8.10 -6.32
N GLU A 64 -14.11 7.14 -6.09
CA GLU A 64 -14.50 6.68 -4.76
C GLU A 64 -13.32 6.06 -3.98
N ALA A 65 -12.51 5.23 -4.65
CA ALA A 65 -11.32 4.64 -4.05
C ALA A 65 -10.26 5.69 -3.70
N ARG A 66 -10.10 6.74 -4.53
CA ARG A 66 -9.21 7.89 -4.22
C ARG A 66 -9.65 8.62 -2.97
N GLU A 67 -10.94 8.91 -2.83
CA GLU A 67 -11.47 9.55 -1.62
C GLU A 67 -11.28 8.67 -0.39
N THR A 68 -11.55 7.37 -0.51
CA THR A 68 -11.38 6.39 0.57
C THR A 68 -9.93 6.34 1.03
N TYR A 69 -8.98 6.24 0.09
CA TYR A 69 -7.56 6.27 0.39
C TYR A 69 -7.15 7.58 1.07
N ALA A 70 -7.57 8.73 0.54
CA ALA A 70 -7.22 10.04 1.10
C ALA A 70 -7.68 10.16 2.57
N LYS A 71 -8.93 9.80 2.85
CA LYS A 71 -9.51 9.83 4.21
C LYS A 71 -8.76 8.87 5.15
N ALA A 72 -8.48 7.65 4.70
CA ALA A 72 -7.76 6.65 5.49
C ALA A 72 -6.31 7.09 5.77
N LYS A 73 -5.62 7.65 4.77
CA LYS A 73 -4.24 8.13 4.90
C LYS A 73 -4.14 9.31 5.86
N GLU A 74 -5.04 10.29 5.73
CA GLU A 74 -5.09 11.43 6.64
C GLU A 74 -5.31 10.98 8.09
N LYS A 75 -6.27 10.07 8.31
CA LYS A 75 -6.53 9.49 9.64
C LYS A 75 -5.30 8.77 10.19
N ALA A 76 -4.66 7.91 9.40
CA ALA A 76 -3.46 7.19 9.83
C ALA A 76 -2.29 8.13 10.19
N VAL A 77 -2.11 9.23 9.46
CA VAL A 77 -1.09 10.24 9.78
C VAL A 77 -1.39 10.89 11.14
N LYS A 78 -2.63 11.30 11.38
CA LYS A 78 -3.04 11.90 12.67
C LYS A 78 -2.85 10.92 13.83
N ASP A 79 -3.34 9.70 13.66
CA ASP A 79 -3.32 8.68 14.72
C ASP A 79 -1.90 8.17 15.04
N THR A 80 -0.97 8.21 14.07
CA THR A 80 0.42 7.79 14.30
C THR A 80 1.35 8.92 14.76
N GLN A 81 0.90 10.17 14.80
CA GLN A 81 1.75 11.34 15.05
C GLN A 81 2.53 11.22 16.37
N ALA A 82 1.84 10.92 17.48
CA ALA A 82 2.46 10.80 18.80
C ALA A 82 3.42 9.59 18.88
N LEU A 83 3.04 8.46 18.28
CA LEU A 83 3.88 7.26 18.23
C LEU A 83 5.18 7.50 17.45
N ARG A 84 5.10 8.23 16.33
CA ARG A 84 6.27 8.63 15.53
C ARG A 84 7.18 9.59 16.27
N ALA A 85 6.62 10.58 16.97
CA ALA A 85 7.40 11.50 17.81
C ALA A 85 8.21 10.76 18.90
N GLY A 86 7.60 9.74 19.53
CA GLY A 86 8.28 8.90 20.53
C GLY A 86 9.31 7.90 19.97
N LEU A 87 9.39 7.72 18.64
CA LEU A 87 10.45 6.92 17.99
C LEU A 87 11.71 7.74 17.70
N THR A 88 11.56 9.05 17.52
CA THR A 88 12.66 9.98 17.24
C THR A 88 13.33 10.54 18.51
N ASP A 89 12.85 10.16 19.70
CA ASP A 89 13.46 10.54 20.97
C ASP A 89 14.84 9.85 21.14
N PRO A 90 15.96 10.60 21.14
CA PRO A 90 17.30 10.04 21.26
C PRO A 90 17.59 9.45 22.65
N SER A 91 16.74 9.71 23.64
CA SER A 91 16.84 9.18 25.01
C SER A 91 16.40 7.72 25.11
N ARG A 92 15.82 7.16 24.04
CA ARG A 92 15.24 5.82 24.03
C ARG A 92 16.33 4.76 23.79
N PRO A 93 16.33 3.64 24.55
CA PRO A 93 17.30 2.57 24.35
C PRO A 93 17.25 2.02 22.92
N VAL A 94 18.40 2.03 22.24
CA VAL A 94 18.57 1.36 20.94
C VAL A 94 18.51 -0.15 21.20
N GLU A 95 17.60 -0.86 20.55
CA GLU A 95 17.60 -2.32 20.58
C GLU A 95 18.91 -2.83 19.98
N SER A 96 19.64 -3.66 20.73
CA SER A 96 20.92 -4.21 20.28
C SER A 96 20.78 -4.95 18.96
N PRO A 97 21.76 -4.87 18.05
CA PRO A 97 21.75 -5.61 16.80
C PRO A 97 21.58 -7.11 17.07
N VAL A 98 20.66 -7.74 16.35
CA VAL A 98 20.58 -9.21 16.31
C VAL A 98 21.83 -9.70 15.58
N ILE A 99 22.84 -10.14 16.33
CA ILE A 99 24.01 -10.80 15.74
C ILE A 99 23.56 -12.20 15.33
N PRO A 100 23.54 -12.55 14.04
CA PRO A 100 23.28 -13.93 13.62
C PRO A 100 24.36 -14.82 14.24
N GLN A 101 23.96 -15.78 15.07
CA GLN A 101 24.86 -16.78 15.61
C GLN A 101 25.40 -17.59 14.42
N SER A 102 26.64 -17.34 14.01
CA SER A 102 27.34 -18.22 13.08
C SER A 102 27.41 -19.59 13.74
N SER A 103 26.63 -20.53 13.22
CA SER A 103 26.73 -21.93 13.56
C SER A 103 28.18 -22.37 13.35
N THR A 104 28.92 -22.58 14.44
CA THR A 104 30.21 -23.27 14.43
C THR A 104 29.99 -24.65 13.83
N ALA A 105 30.36 -24.83 12.57
CA ALA A 105 30.57 -26.15 12.00
C ALA A 105 31.86 -26.71 12.64
N PRO A 106 31.87 -27.94 13.18
CA PRO A 106 33.08 -28.52 13.71
C PRO A 106 34.02 -28.87 12.56
N ASP A 107 35.29 -28.53 12.78
CA ASP A 107 36.44 -28.89 11.98
C ASP A 107 36.44 -30.40 11.68
N ARG A 108 36.41 -30.78 10.40
CA ARG A 108 36.60 -32.17 9.99
C ARG A 108 38.08 -32.36 9.69
N SER A 109 38.75 -33.05 10.62
CA SER A 109 40.06 -33.68 10.46
C SER A 109 40.05 -34.74 9.34
#